data_AF-A0A950AAS9-F1
#
_entry.id   AF-A0A950AAS9-F1
#
_cell.length_a   1.000
_cell.length_b   1.000
_cell.length_c   1.000
_cell.angle_alpha   90.00
_cell.angle_beta   90.00
_cell.angle_gamma   90.00
#
_symmetry.space_group_name_H-M   'P 1'
#
loop_
_entity.id
_entity.type
_entity.pdbx_description
1 polymer ?
#
loop_
_entity_poly.entity_id
_entity_poly.type
_entity_poly.pdbx_seq_one_letter_code
_entity_poly.pdbx_strand_id
1 'polypeptide(L)'
;MKLAIRFFISVACAAAFTLPALAGQNLAVAPADEYFGRQKISTLGIDNMIRDTTARVDYDPTLASRLVGSLAAAEDALEDWAHKYPTDSWIPKRAYEMSHLFWRMHTSDANVLADRCRDILFRQFPRSRYAVLAHAESQAMIAPDSTPNAGQ
;
A
#
# COMPACT_ATOMS: atom_id res chain seq x y z
N MET A 1 -42.09 -3.24 69.04
CA MET A 1 -41.07 -2.53 68.22
C MET A 1 -39.82 -3.41 68.18
N LYS A 2 -39.67 -4.34 67.23
CA LYS A 2 -38.98 -4.21 65.93
C LYS A 2 -37.64 -3.46 65.99
N LEU A 3 -36.51 -4.18 65.95
CA LEU A 3 -35.42 -3.90 65.02
C LEU A 3 -34.47 -5.11 64.90
N ALA A 4 -34.46 -5.75 63.74
CA ALA A 4 -33.49 -6.79 63.37
C ALA A 4 -32.56 -6.19 62.30
N ILE A 5 -31.27 -6.07 62.64
CA ILE A 5 -30.22 -5.56 61.76
C ILE A 5 -29.79 -6.70 60.85
N ARG A 6 -30.03 -6.55 59.54
CA ARG A 6 -29.57 -7.48 58.50
C ARG A 6 -28.24 -6.98 57.95
N PHE A 7 -27.17 -7.70 58.21
CA PHE A 7 -25.88 -7.52 57.55
C PHE A 7 -25.99 -8.04 56.11
N PHE A 8 -25.91 -7.13 55.13
CA PHE A 8 -25.69 -7.46 53.73
C PHE A 8 -24.19 -7.69 53.53
N ILE A 9 -23.79 -8.95 53.32
CA ILE A 9 -22.44 -9.29 52.87
C ILE A 9 -22.41 -9.07 51.36
N SER A 10 -21.68 -8.04 50.92
CA SER A 10 -21.41 -7.78 49.51
C SER A 10 -20.29 -8.72 49.06
N VAL A 11 -20.63 -9.68 48.19
CA VAL A 11 -19.66 -10.54 47.51
C VAL A 11 -19.06 -9.74 46.35
N ALA A 12 -17.79 -9.36 46.48
CA ALA A 12 -17.04 -8.70 45.43
C ALA A 12 -16.77 -9.69 44.29
N CYS A 13 -17.39 -9.46 43.13
CA CYS A 13 -17.12 -10.17 41.89
C CYS A 13 -15.76 -9.71 41.35
N ALA A 14 -14.71 -10.49 41.55
CA ALA A 14 -13.40 -10.27 40.94
C ALA A 14 -13.47 -10.66 39.45
N ALA A 15 -13.74 -9.69 38.58
CA ALA A 15 -13.61 -9.87 37.14
C ALA A 15 -12.12 -9.98 36.79
N ALA A 16 -11.66 -11.20 36.51
CA ALA A 16 -10.34 -11.44 35.93
C ALA A 16 -10.34 -10.90 34.49
N PHE A 17 -9.78 -9.70 34.29
CA PHE A 17 -9.45 -9.22 32.96
C PHE A 17 -8.28 -10.04 32.42
N THR A 18 -8.57 -11.03 31.57
CA THR A 18 -7.57 -11.66 30.72
C THR A 18 -7.10 -10.62 29.72
N LEU A 19 -5.94 -10.01 29.97
CA LEU A 19 -5.26 -9.22 28.95
C LEU A 19 -4.95 -10.15 27.77
N PRO A 20 -5.35 -9.81 26.53
CA PRO A 20 -4.87 -10.55 25.38
C PRO A 20 -3.35 -10.39 25.37
N ALA A 21 -2.63 -11.52 25.39
CA ALA A 21 -1.22 -11.52 25.08
C ALA A 21 -1.09 -10.90 23.69
N LEU A 22 -0.53 -9.69 23.61
CA LEU A 22 0.00 -9.14 22.38
C LEU A 22 1.20 -10.03 22.01
N ALA A 23 0.90 -11.20 21.43
CA ALA A 23 1.88 -12.00 20.73
C ALA A 23 2.57 -11.04 19.77
N GLY A 24 3.86 -10.79 20.00
CA GLY A 24 4.65 -9.88 19.18
C GLY A 24 4.39 -10.21 17.73
N GLN A 25 3.90 -9.23 16.98
CA GLN A 25 3.63 -9.40 15.55
C GLN A 25 4.94 -9.83 14.92
N ASN A 26 5.04 -11.12 14.58
CA ASN A 26 6.08 -11.59 13.70
C ASN A 26 5.84 -10.82 12.41
N LEU A 27 6.71 -9.85 12.12
CA LEU A 27 6.64 -9.04 10.90
C LEU A 27 6.80 -10.01 9.75
N ALA A 28 5.68 -10.50 9.23
CA ALA A 28 5.66 -11.52 8.20
C ALA A 28 6.07 -10.83 6.91
N VAL A 29 7.37 -10.92 6.61
CA VAL A 29 7.93 -10.51 5.34
C VAL A 29 7.79 -11.69 4.38
N ALA A 30 7.33 -11.41 3.16
CA ALA A 30 7.21 -12.43 2.14
C ALA A 30 8.60 -13.02 1.79
N PRO A 31 8.69 -14.34 1.58
CA PRO A 31 9.87 -14.94 0.96
C PRO A 31 10.14 -14.29 -0.42
N ALA A 32 11.41 -14.11 -0.76
CA ALA A 32 11.80 -13.45 -2.01
C ALA A 32 11.41 -14.26 -3.26
N ASP A 33 11.27 -15.57 -3.12
CA ASP A 33 10.91 -16.55 -4.14
C ASP A 33 9.40 -16.84 -4.22
N GLU A 34 8.59 -16.18 -3.39
CA GLU A 34 7.14 -16.30 -3.47
C GLU A 34 6.57 -15.48 -4.63
N TYR A 35 5.53 -16.00 -5.27
CA TYR A 35 4.92 -15.43 -6.47
C TYR A 35 3.48 -15.00 -6.23
N PHE A 36 3.15 -13.80 -6.72
CA PHE A 36 1.88 -13.12 -6.48
C PHE A 36 1.15 -12.79 -7.79
N GLY A 37 -0.15 -12.54 -7.66
CA GLY A 37 -1.02 -12.13 -8.75
C GLY A 37 -1.21 -13.21 -9.82
N ARG A 38 -1.89 -12.81 -10.89
CA ARG A 38 -2.22 -13.69 -12.02
C ARG A 38 -1.01 -14.08 -12.85
N GLN A 39 -0.04 -13.18 -12.98
CA GLN A 39 1.17 -13.42 -13.78
C GLN A 39 2.29 -14.09 -13.01
N LYS A 40 2.09 -14.45 -11.74
CA LYS A 40 3.10 -15.09 -10.89
C LYS A 40 4.41 -14.30 -10.90
N ILE A 41 4.33 -13.08 -10.39
CA ILE A 41 5.48 -12.17 -10.28
C ILE A 41 5.98 -12.21 -8.83
N SER A 42 7.29 -12.34 -8.63
CA SER A 42 7.89 -12.33 -7.30
C SER A 42 8.07 -10.91 -6.75
N THR A 43 8.37 -10.79 -5.45
CA THR A 43 8.66 -9.48 -4.83
C THR A 43 9.83 -8.75 -5.50
N LEU A 44 10.87 -9.49 -5.91
CA LEU A 44 11.98 -8.97 -6.71
C LEU A 44 11.55 -8.61 -8.15
N GLY A 45 10.66 -9.40 -8.74
CA GLY A 45 10.09 -9.12 -10.06
C GLY A 45 9.35 -7.79 -10.09
N ILE A 46 8.54 -7.51 -9.06
CA ILE A 46 7.83 -6.23 -8.91
C ILE A 46 8.83 -5.06 -8.87
N ASP A 47 9.89 -5.15 -8.05
CA ASP A 47 10.91 -4.10 -7.92
C ASP A 47 11.64 -3.83 -9.25
N ASN A 48 12.03 -4.89 -9.95
CA ASN A 48 12.68 -4.78 -11.25
C ASN A 48 11.75 -4.14 -12.29
N MET A 49 10.48 -4.51 -12.32
CA MET A 49 9.51 -3.93 -13.25
C MET A 49 9.28 -2.43 -13.00
N ILE A 50 9.23 -2.00 -11.74
CA ILE A 50 9.14 -0.56 -11.39
C ILE A 50 10.38 0.18 -11.91
N ARG A 51 11.58 -0.35 -11.64
CA ARG A 51 12.85 0.27 -12.03
C ARG A 51 13.03 0.35 -13.53
N ASP A 52 12.82 -0.76 -14.24
CA ASP A 52 13.00 -0.84 -15.69
C ASP A 52 11.97 0.03 -16.42
N THR A 53 10.73 0.04 -15.95
CA THR A 53 9.67 0.87 -16.53
C THR A 53 9.94 2.35 -16.27
N THR A 54 10.43 2.70 -15.07
CA THR A 54 10.85 4.08 -14.75
C THR A 54 11.94 4.54 -15.72
N ALA A 55 13.01 3.76 -15.88
CA ALA A 55 14.11 4.12 -16.77
C ALA A 55 13.65 4.30 -18.23
N ARG A 56 12.71 3.47 -18.70
CA ARG A 56 12.16 3.55 -20.06
C ARG A 56 11.26 4.77 -20.27
N VAL A 57 10.39 5.07 -19.31
CA VAL A 57 9.51 6.25 -19.37
C VAL A 57 10.33 7.55 -19.27
N ASP A 58 11.36 7.57 -18.42
CA ASP A 58 12.27 8.71 -18.28
C ASP A 58 13.08 8.96 -19.55
N TYR A 59 13.46 7.88 -20.25
CA TYR A 59 14.17 7.95 -21.53
C TYR A 59 13.25 8.38 -22.68
N ASP A 60 12.06 7.80 -22.80
CA ASP A 60 11.09 8.08 -23.85
C ASP A 60 9.65 8.00 -23.30
N PRO A 61 9.03 9.14 -22.97
CA PRO A 61 7.66 9.20 -22.46
C PRO A 61 6.62 8.62 -23.43
N THR A 62 6.90 8.54 -24.73
CA THR A 62 5.95 7.98 -25.71
C THR A 62 5.74 6.47 -25.54
N LEU A 63 6.64 5.80 -24.82
CA LEU A 63 6.52 4.38 -24.48
C LEU A 63 5.48 4.11 -23.39
N ALA A 64 5.04 5.13 -22.65
CA ALA A 64 4.14 4.97 -21.51
C ALA A 64 2.92 4.09 -21.82
N SER A 65 2.19 4.40 -22.91
CA SER A 65 0.99 3.65 -23.32
C SER A 65 1.25 2.15 -23.57
N ARG A 66 2.46 1.80 -24.02
CA ARG A 66 2.86 0.40 -24.28
C ARG A 66 3.30 -0.33 -23.01
N LEU A 67 3.77 0.41 -22.01
CA LEU A 67 4.34 -0.15 -20.78
C LEU A 67 3.29 -0.30 -19.66
N VAL A 68 2.20 0.48 -19.69
CA VAL A 68 1.12 0.42 -18.68
C VAL A 68 0.64 -1.01 -18.45
N GLY A 69 0.36 -1.79 -19.50
CA GLY A 69 -0.16 -3.15 -19.35
C GLY A 69 0.82 -4.11 -18.65
N SER A 70 2.12 -3.94 -18.87
CA SER A 70 3.13 -4.73 -18.16
C SER A 70 3.22 -4.30 -16.70
N LEU A 71 3.27 -2.99 -16.43
CA LEU A 71 3.31 -2.49 -15.05
C LEU A 71 2.02 -2.81 -14.27
N ALA A 72 0.87 -2.87 -14.93
CA ALA A 72 -0.39 -3.30 -14.33
C ALA A 72 -0.35 -4.75 -13.81
N ALA A 73 0.46 -5.62 -14.41
CA ALA A 73 0.67 -6.96 -13.86
C ALA A 73 1.46 -6.94 -12.54
N ALA A 74 2.44 -6.03 -12.43
CA ALA A 74 3.15 -5.82 -11.18
C ALA A 74 2.25 -5.21 -10.09
N GLU A 75 1.28 -4.36 -10.47
CA GLU A 75 0.26 -3.83 -9.57
C GLU A 75 -0.67 -4.94 -9.04
N ASP A 76 -1.18 -5.82 -9.91
CA ASP A 76 -1.97 -7.01 -9.55
C ASP A 76 -1.20 -7.92 -8.57
N ALA A 77 0.10 -8.12 -8.80
CA ALA A 77 0.97 -8.88 -7.90
C ALA A 77 1.21 -8.14 -6.56
N LEU A 78 1.33 -6.81 -6.58
CA LEU A 78 1.50 -6.00 -5.37
C LEU A 78 0.25 -6.00 -4.50
N GLU A 79 -0.95 -5.97 -5.09
CA GLU A 79 -2.22 -6.07 -4.36
C GLU A 79 -2.34 -7.42 -3.64
N ASP A 80 -2.05 -8.53 -4.33
CA ASP A 80 -2.06 -9.88 -3.76
C ASP A 80 -0.99 -10.03 -2.66
N TRP A 81 0.21 -9.48 -2.88
CA TRP A 81 1.26 -9.43 -1.86
C TRP A 81 0.80 -8.67 -0.61
N ALA A 82 0.18 -7.49 -0.77
CA ALA A 82 -0.35 -6.70 0.34
C ALA A 82 -1.45 -7.43 1.11
N HIS A 83 -2.35 -8.11 0.39
CA HIS A 83 -3.41 -8.91 1.01
C HIS A 83 -2.84 -10.05 1.86
N LYS A 84 -1.85 -10.78 1.34
CA LYS A 84 -1.27 -11.94 2.02
C LYS A 84 -0.32 -11.55 3.15
N TYR A 85 0.41 -10.44 3.01
CA TYR A 85 1.41 -9.96 3.96
C TYR A 85 1.15 -8.50 4.37
N PRO A 86 0.10 -8.22 5.16
CA PRO A 86 -0.33 -6.86 5.48
C PRO A 86 0.63 -6.11 6.43
N THR A 87 1.68 -6.76 6.92
CA THR A 87 2.71 -6.16 7.78
C THR A 87 4.09 -6.10 7.12
N ASP A 88 4.19 -6.49 5.85
CA ASP A 88 5.46 -6.48 5.13
C ASP A 88 5.95 -5.05 4.88
N SER A 89 7.11 -4.74 5.46
CA SER A 89 7.73 -3.41 5.40
C SER A 89 8.13 -2.97 3.99
N TRP A 90 8.21 -3.88 3.02
CA TRP A 90 8.65 -3.57 1.65
C TRP A 90 7.53 -3.00 0.79
N ILE A 91 6.27 -3.35 1.07
CA ILE A 91 5.09 -3.01 0.26
C ILE A 91 4.84 -1.49 0.19
N PRO A 92 4.90 -0.72 1.30
CA PRO A 92 4.62 0.71 1.25
C PRO A 92 5.51 1.48 0.27
N LYS A 93 6.79 1.09 0.17
CA LYS A 93 7.70 1.72 -0.78
C LYS A 93 7.25 1.48 -2.23
N ARG A 94 6.92 0.22 -2.57
CA ARG A 94 6.58 -0.18 -3.94
C ARG A 94 5.25 0.42 -4.38
N ALA A 95 4.24 0.41 -3.51
CA ALA A 95 2.97 1.07 -3.79
C ALA A 95 3.15 2.57 -4.05
N TYR A 96 3.99 3.24 -3.26
CA TYR A 96 4.33 4.65 -3.46
C TYR A 96 5.03 4.90 -4.80
N GLU A 97 6.13 4.20 -5.08
CA GLU A 97 6.89 4.36 -6.32
C GLU A 97 6.05 4.04 -7.56
N MET A 98 5.24 2.97 -7.51
CA MET A 98 4.39 2.56 -8.61
C MET A 98 3.26 3.57 -8.86
N SER A 99 2.67 4.15 -7.81
CA SER A 99 1.68 5.23 -7.97
C SER A 99 2.24 6.46 -8.67
N HIS A 100 3.50 6.83 -8.38
CA HIS A 100 4.17 7.95 -9.04
C HIS A 100 4.47 7.63 -10.49
N LEU A 101 4.98 6.43 -10.75
CA LEU A 101 5.28 5.98 -12.09
C LEU A 101 4.03 5.97 -12.97
N PHE A 102 2.90 5.46 -12.47
CA PHE A 102 1.65 5.48 -13.18
C PHE A 102 1.14 6.90 -13.47
N TRP A 103 1.18 7.83 -12.51
CA TRP A 103 0.80 9.22 -12.80
C TRP A 103 1.67 9.87 -13.87
N ARG A 104 2.99 9.61 -13.88
CA ARG A 104 3.92 10.12 -14.90
C ARG A 104 3.72 9.51 -16.29
N MET A 105 2.90 8.47 -16.42
CA MET A 105 2.57 7.90 -17.73
C MET A 105 1.52 8.70 -18.50
N HIS A 106 0.83 9.65 -17.85
CA HIS A 106 -0.17 10.53 -18.48
C HIS A 106 -1.25 9.79 -19.31
N THR A 107 -1.72 8.64 -18.84
CA THR A 107 -2.86 7.92 -19.44
C THR A 107 -3.99 7.74 -18.44
N SER A 108 -5.23 7.64 -18.93
CA SER A 108 -6.41 7.39 -18.08
C SER A 108 -6.27 6.10 -17.28
N ASP A 109 -5.81 5.03 -17.93
CA ASP A 109 -5.67 3.71 -17.32
C ASP A 109 -4.59 3.72 -16.23
N ALA A 110 -3.48 4.42 -16.47
CA ALA A 110 -2.43 4.57 -15.48
C ALA A 110 -2.95 5.36 -14.26
N ASN A 111 -3.76 6.40 -14.43
CA ASN A 111 -4.31 7.15 -13.30
C ASN A 111 -5.15 6.26 -12.37
N VAL A 112 -5.98 5.38 -12.94
CA VAL A 112 -6.75 4.40 -12.15
C VAL A 112 -5.83 3.46 -11.36
N LEU A 113 -4.74 2.99 -11.98
CA LEU A 113 -3.77 2.11 -11.33
C LEU A 113 -2.96 2.83 -10.24
N ALA A 114 -2.64 4.11 -10.45
CA ALA A 114 -1.99 4.94 -9.45
C ALA A 114 -2.85 5.07 -8.19
N ASP A 115 -4.17 5.27 -8.37
CA ASP A 115 -5.12 5.39 -7.28
C ASP A 115 -5.24 4.07 -6.50
N ARG A 116 -5.22 2.92 -7.17
CA ARG A 116 -5.19 1.60 -6.51
C ARG A 116 -3.92 1.40 -5.67
N CYS A 117 -2.78 1.80 -6.21
CA CYS A 117 -1.52 1.76 -5.46
C CYS A 117 -1.56 2.68 -4.22
N ARG A 118 -2.10 3.90 -4.35
CA ARG A 118 -2.32 4.80 -3.20
C ARG A 118 -3.30 4.22 -2.19
N ASP A 119 -4.30 3.52 -2.67
CA ASP A 119 -5.31 2.91 -1.84
C ASP A 119 -4.75 1.79 -0.93
N ILE A 120 -3.80 1.00 -1.44
CA ILE A 120 -3.01 0.06 -0.63
C ILE A 120 -2.31 0.81 0.51
N LEU A 121 -1.65 1.95 0.22
CA LEU A 121 -0.97 2.76 1.24
C LEU A 121 -1.93 3.25 2.32
N PHE A 122 -3.04 3.86 1.91
CA PHE A 122 -3.94 4.55 2.84
C PHE A 122 -4.76 3.57 3.67
N ARG A 123 -5.17 2.43 3.09
CA ARG A 123 -5.96 1.43 3.82
C ARG A 123 -5.11 0.51 4.69
N GLN A 124 -4.00 0.01 4.16
CA GLN A 124 -3.24 -1.05 4.83
C GLN A 124 -2.02 -0.53 5.58
N PHE A 125 -1.40 0.57 5.10
CA PHE A 125 -0.17 1.12 5.66
C PHE A 125 -0.26 2.60 6.04
N PRO A 126 -1.33 3.07 6.71
CA PRO A 126 -1.61 4.50 6.92
C PRO A 126 -0.54 5.23 7.74
N ARG A 127 0.22 4.49 8.56
CA ARG A 127 1.29 5.05 9.41
C ARG A 127 2.68 4.96 8.78
N SER A 128 2.79 4.39 7.58
CA SER A 128 4.07 4.34 6.87
C SER A 128 4.49 5.74 6.44
N ARG A 129 5.80 6.00 6.38
CA ARG A 129 6.33 7.27 5.86
C ARG A 129 5.80 7.59 4.45
N TYR A 130 5.56 6.55 3.65
CA TYR A 130 5.12 6.67 2.27
C TYR A 130 3.64 7.05 2.18
N ALA A 131 2.77 6.56 3.07
CA ALA A 131 1.39 7.03 3.16
C ALA A 131 1.34 8.51 3.56
N VAL A 132 2.19 8.94 4.50
CA VAL A 132 2.29 10.35 4.91
C VAL A 132 2.71 11.25 3.74
N LEU A 133 3.74 10.85 2.98
CA LEU A 133 4.16 11.56 1.77
C LEU A 133 3.05 11.58 0.72
N ALA A 134 2.45 10.42 0.43
CA ALA A 134 1.41 10.30 -0.58
C ALA A 134 0.15 11.13 -0.27
N HIS A 135 -0.16 11.42 1.00
CA HIS A 135 -1.24 12.33 1.41
C HIS A 135 -0.94 13.81 1.11
N ALA A 136 0.33 14.20 1.10
CA ALA A 136 0.75 15.57 0.82
C ALA A 136 0.91 15.84 -0.69
N GLU A 137 0.82 14.80 -1.51
CA GLU A 137 1.07 14.84 -2.95
C GLU A 137 -0.22 14.72 -3.76
N SER A 138 -0.20 15.29 -4.96
CA SER A 138 -1.28 15.21 -5.93
C SER A 138 -0.71 14.85 -7.28
N GLN A 139 -1.54 14.35 -8.19
CA GLN A 139 -1.12 14.00 -9.54
C GLN A 139 -0.40 15.17 -10.22
N ALA A 140 -0.94 16.37 -10.14
CA ALA A 140 -0.37 17.56 -10.74
C ALA A 140 1.03 17.93 -10.18
N MET A 141 1.34 17.57 -8.93
CA MET A 141 2.67 17.78 -8.36
C MET A 141 3.70 16.78 -8.89
N ILE A 142 3.28 15.53 -9.11
CA ILE A 142 4.17 14.43 -9.51
C ILE A 142 4.35 14.35 -11.02
N ALA A 143 3.28 14.62 -11.75
CA ALA A 143 3.18 14.54 -13.20
C ALA A 143 2.50 15.82 -13.70
N PRO A 144 3.18 16.98 -13.63
CA PRO A 144 2.61 18.22 -14.13
C PRO A 144 2.30 18.07 -15.62
N ASP A 145 1.13 18.56 -16.05
CA ASP A 145 0.74 18.52 -17.46
C ASP A 145 1.82 19.19 -18.29
N SER A 146 2.48 18.42 -19.16
CA SER A 146 3.37 18.97 -20.17
C SER A 146 2.52 19.66 -21.22
N THR A 147 2.08 20.88 -20.93
CA THR A 147 1.55 21.78 -21.97
C THR A 147 2.69 22.00 -22.95
N PRO A 148 2.54 21.63 -24.24
CA PRO A 148 3.52 22.04 -25.23
C PRO A 148 3.50 23.56 -25.23
N ASN A 149 4.67 24.19 -25.04
CA ASN A 149 4.82 25.62 -25.22
C ASN A 149 4.43 25.92 -26.68
N ALA A 150 3.22 26.43 -26.88
CA ALA A 150 2.72 26.84 -28.19
C ALA A 150 3.48 28.12 -28.58
N GLY A 151 4.66 27.95 -29.17
CA GLY A 151 5.44 29.07 -29.67
C GLY A 151 6.91 28.74 -29.85
N GLN A 152 7.25 28.05 -30.95
CA GLN A 152 8.37 28.39 -31.84
C GLN A 152 8.00 27.96 -33.28
#